data_AF-A0A6N8B8Y7-F1
#
_entry.id   AF-A0A6N8B8Y7-F1
#
_cell.length_a   1.000
_cell.length_b   1.000
_cell.length_c   1.000
_cell.angle_alpha   90.00
_cell.angle_beta   90.00
_cell.angle_gamma   90.00
#
_symmetry.space_group_name_H-M   'P 1'
#
loop_
_entity.id
_entity.type
_entity.pdbx_description
1 polymer ?
#
loop_
_entity_poly.entity_id
_entity_poly.type
_entity_poly.pdbx_seq_one_letter_code
_entity_poly.pdbx_strand_id
1 'polypeptide(L)' 'MREDGLPQIEALVQYYFALSREELDKLGDDEFLDMAAQAYFYEDRRAVATQRGVLMAFAELAKG' A
#
# COMPACT_ATOMS: atom_id res chain seq x y z
N MET A 1 14.18 11.66 14.92
CA MET A 1 14.74 10.88 13.79
C MET A 1 13.65 9.94 13.32
N ARG A 2 13.50 9.78 12.00
CA ARG A 2 12.49 8.93 11.35
C ARG A 2 12.88 7.46 11.53
N GLU A 3 12.56 6.89 12.70
CA GLU A 3 12.94 5.53 13.12
C GLU A 3 11.99 4.49 12.50
N ASP A 4 12.58 3.62 11.67
CA ASP A 4 12.18 2.29 11.17
C ASP A 4 10.83 2.08 10.43
N GLY A 5 9.81 2.92 10.62
CA GLY A 5 8.51 2.77 9.94
C GLY A 5 8.40 3.46 8.57
N LEU A 6 9.25 4.45 8.31
CA LEU A 6 9.11 5.32 7.13
C LEU A 6 9.54 4.74 5.78
N PRO A 7 10.57 3.89 5.67
CA PRO A 7 10.97 3.35 4.36
C PRO A 7 9.85 2.55 3.67
N GLN A 8 9.00 1.88 4.45
CA GLN A 8 7.87 1.09 3.93
C GLN A 8 6.73 1.99 3.46
N ILE A 9 6.42 3.05 4.21
CA ILE A 9 5.39 4.03 3.85
C ILE A 9 5.82 4.82 2.61
N GLU A 10 7.08 5.26 2.55
CA GLU A 10 7.63 5.95 1.39
C GLU A 10 7.58 5.06 0.13
N ALA A 11 7.86 3.76 0.25
CA ALA A 11 7.75 2.82 -0.86
C ALA A 11 6.30 2.60 -1.31
N LEU A 12 5.35 2.53 -0.37
CA LEU A 12 3.92 2.42 -0.67
C LEU A 12 3.42 3.66 -1.41
N VAL A 13 3.79 4.86 -0.96
CA VAL A 13 3.42 6.11 -1.61
C VAL A 13 4.00 6.18 -3.02
N GLN A 14 5.28 5.87 -3.21
CA GLN A 14 5.90 5.81 -4.54
C GLN A 14 5.19 4.83 -5.47
N TYR A 15 4.84 3.63 -4.98
CA TYR A 15 4.16 2.61 -5.77
C TYR A 15 2.76 3.04 -6.22
N TYR A 16 1.91 3.49 -5.29
CA TYR A 16 0.51 3.79 -5.60
C TYR A 16 0.31 5.11 -6.35
N PHE A 17 1.21 6.08 -6.18
CA PHE A 17 1.13 7.39 -6.83
C PHE A 17 2.13 7.59 -7.96
N ALA A 18 2.89 6.54 -8.31
CA ALA A 18 3.90 6.56 -9.37
C ALA A 18 4.92 7.70 -9.20
N LEU A 19 5.30 7.99 -7.96
CA LEU A 19 6.28 9.04 -7.65
C LEU A 19 7.71 8.48 -7.70
N SER A 20 8.63 9.27 -8.23
CA SER A 20 10.06 9.08 -8.02
C SER A 20 10.49 9.54 -6.63
N ARG A 21 11.68 9.14 -6.20
CA ARG A 21 12.23 9.57 -4.91
C ARG A 21 12.43 11.08 -4.81
N GLU A 22 12.88 11.72 -5.89
CA GLU A 22 13.03 13.19 -5.92
C GLU A 22 11.68 13.92 -5.82
N GLU A 23 10.60 13.34 -6.33
CA GLU A 23 9.26 13.93 -6.21
C GLU A 23 8.72 13.74 -4.79
N LEU A 24 8.96 12.57 -4.19
CA LEU A 24 8.59 12.29 -2.80
C LEU A 24 9.30 13.24 -1.82
N ASP A 25 10.59 13.51 -2.03
CA ASP A 25 11.39 14.41 -1.20
C ASP A 25 10.96 15.89 -1.32
N LYS A 26 10.21 16.25 -2.37
CA LYS A 26 9.65 17.60 -2.57
C LYS A 26 8.28 17.79 -1.92
N LEU A 27 7.63 16.72 -1.47
CA LEU A 27 6.33 16.81 -0.81
C LEU A 27 6.47 17.51 0.54
N GLY A 28 5.47 18.36 0.86
CA GLY A 28 5.31 18.84 2.23
C GLY A 28 4.91 17.71 3.16
N ASP A 29 5.16 17.86 4.47
CA ASP A 29 4.83 16.82 5.46
C ASP A 29 3.32 16.49 5.46
N ASP A 30 2.45 17.51 5.37
CA ASP A 30 0.99 17.31 5.35
C ASP A 30 0.52 16.54 4.10
N GLU A 31 1.08 16.90 2.94
CA GLU A 31 0.78 16.23 1.66
C GLU A 31 1.27 14.77 1.67
N PHE A 32 2.48 14.55 2.17
CA PHE A 32 3.03 13.21 2.34
C PHE A 32 2.16 12.37 3.28
N LEU A 33 1.68 12.93 4.40
CA LEU A 33 0.83 12.22 5.35
C LEU A 33 -0.53 11.82 4.74
N ASP A 34 -1.16 12.73 3.98
CA ASP A 34 -2.42 12.43 3.28
C ASP A 34 -2.25 11.32 2.24
N MET A 35 -1.15 11.37 1.47
CA MET A 35 -0.82 10.33 0.49
C MET A 35 -0.48 9.00 1.17
N ALA A 36 0.27 9.02 2.26
CA ALA A 36 0.59 7.84 3.06
C ALA A 36 -0.67 7.13 3.58
N ALA A 37 -1.64 7.90 4.10
CA ALA A 37 -2.92 7.35 4.55
C ALA A 37 -3.69 6.69 3.40
N GLN A 38 -3.72 7.31 2.22
CA GLN A 38 -4.37 6.74 1.05
C GLN A 38 -3.67 5.48 0.52
N ALA A 39 -2.33 5.47 0.45
CA ALA A 39 -1.55 4.31 0.04
C ALA A 39 -1.79 3.11 0.97
N TYR A 40 -1.83 3.35 2.29
CA TYR A 40 -2.13 2.32 3.28
C TYR A 40 -3.54 1.75 3.12
N PHE A 41 -4.53 2.60 2.85
CA PHE A 41 -5.90 2.17 2.58
C PHE A 41 -6.02 1.29 1.32
N TYR A 42 -5.27 1.59 0.26
CA TYR A 42 -5.24 0.75 -0.94
C TYR A 42 -4.59 -0.61 -0.68
N GLU A 43 -3.48 -0.62 0.06
CA GLU A 43 -2.78 -1.85 0.42
C GLU A 43 -3.67 -2.81 1.22
N ASP A 44 -4.38 -2.30 2.22
CA ASP A 44 -5.30 -3.10 3.04
C ASP A 44 -6.43 -3.71 2.19
N ARG A 45 -7.03 -2.92 1.29
CA ARG A 45 -8.09 -3.43 0.39
C ARG A 45 -7.58 -4.46 -0.60
N ARG A 46 -6.36 -4.30 -1.11
CA ARG A 46 -5.72 -5.29 -1.97
C ARG A 46 -5.49 -6.59 -1.21
N ALA A 47 -4.97 -6.52 0.01
CA ALA A 47 -4.78 -7.69 0.87
C ALA A 47 -6.10 -8.43 1.11
N VAL A 48 -7.19 -7.71 1.38
CA VAL A 48 -8.54 -8.28 1.54
C VAL A 48 -9.03 -8.92 0.24
N ALA A 49 -8.83 -8.27 -0.92
CA ALA A 49 -9.23 -8.82 -2.21
C ALA A 49 -8.46 -10.11 -2.54
N THR A 50 -7.15 -10.13 -2.32
CA THR A 50 -6.30 -11.32 -2.51
C THR A 50 -6.70 -12.45 -1.57
N GLN A 51 -6.93 -12.18 -0.28
CA GLN A 51 -7.39 -13.19 0.68
C GLN A 51 -8.74 -13.79 0.26
N ARG A 52 -9.71 -12.97 -0.15
CA ARG A 52 -11.00 -13.46 -0.67
C ARG A 52 -10.82 -14.31 -1.93
N GLY A 53 -9.96 -13.88 -2.85
CA GLY A 53 -9.63 -14.65 -4.07
C GLY A 53 -9.07 -16.03 -3.75
N VAL A 54 -8.14 -16.12 -2.78
CA VAL A 54 -7.55 -17.37 -2.31
C VAL A 54 -8.60 -18.28 -1.65
N LEU A 55 -9.47 -17.73 -0.80
CA LEU A 55 -10.55 -18.51 -0.16
C LEU A 55 -11.54 -19.06 -1.19
N MET A 56 -11.90 -18.26 -2.21
CA MET A 56 -12.76 -18.73 -3.30
C MET A 56 -12.07 -19.83 -4.13
N ALA A 57 -10.79 -19.68 -4.45
CA ALA A 57 -10.02 -20.71 -5.14
C ALA A 57 -9.95 -22.02 -4.34
N PHE A 58 -9.74 -21.97 -3.02
CA PHE A 58 -9.79 -23.15 -2.16
C PHE A 58 -11.19 -23.76 -2.08
N ALA A 59 -12.24 -22.94 -2.03
CA ALA A 59 -13.61 -23.43 -2.02
C ALA A 59 -14.01 -24.12 -3.33
N GLU A 60 -13.50 -23.66 -4.48
CA GLU A 60 -13.68 -24.32 -5.77
C GLU A 60 -12.92 -25.65 -5.83
N LEU A 61 -11.68 -25.70 -5.34
CA LEU A 61 -10.90 -26.94 -5.26
C LEU A 61 -11.52 -27.99 -4.33
N ALA A 62 -12.14 -27.57 -3.22
CA ALA A 62 -12.79 -28.48 -2.27
C ALA A 62 -14.14 -29.03 -2.77
N LYS A 63 -14.73 -28.41 -3.80
CA LYS A 63 -15.97 -28.86 -4.45
C LYS A 63 -15.71 -29.79 -5.66
N GLY A 64 -14.45 -30.00 -6.04
CA GLY A 64 -13.99 -30.86 -7.12
C GLY A 64 -13.36 -32.15 -6.61
#